data_AF-A0A674MTI9-F1
#
_entry.id   AF-A0A674MTI9-F1
#
_cell.length_a   1.000
_cell.length_b   1.000
_cell.length_c   1.000
_cell.angle_alpha   90.00
_cell.angle_beta   90.00
_cell.angle_gamma   90.00
#
_symmetry.space_group_name_H-M   'P 1'
#
loop_
_entity.id
_entity.type
_entity.pdbx_description
1 polymer ?
#
loop_
_entity_poly.entity_id
_entity_poly.type
_entity_poly.pdbx_seq_one_letter_code
_entity_poly.pdbx_strand_id
1 'polypeptide(L)'
;MWLFTALPSGDGKVKKSSSRCAVLFFCLLFLLLLLLFIGLLIRFETLSSICEYGHLNHGKANREVEMTLLQTSYNMTKERDQIQTSYTHAIAEKYQLRDNLTKQTGKLQTSYNNLMKEKEQLQTSYNNLITERDQLQKRNNKLTKDNDHLQTSYNHLNTSQNWLENLTKQRDQLQTGYNNVTKELDQLQSSYIRLVKEKDQIQTSYDNLVKEKDQIQTSYDNLVKEKDQIQTSYDNLAEEKDQIQTGHNSLKQERDQLQTSHNDLIRERHQLEGNLTRQIYQLQTGWVYFSGSLYQVSSTKKTWDQSRSDCRQKGADLLIINSEEEQAFANRFQKYMWIGLTDVTNEGSWKWVDGTAMSTSRTAGKENCVDIKNFNAEKSWNDESCSLSLLWICEKKLFQ
;
A
#
# COMPACT_ATOMS: atom_id res chain seq x y z
N MET A 1 -57.58 -37.81 43.65
CA MET A 1 -58.65 -36.95 43.08
C MET A 1 -59.70 -37.91 42.52
N TRP A 2 -60.90 -38.08 43.11
CA TRP A 2 -62.03 -37.11 43.17
C TRP A 2 -62.34 -36.60 41.73
N LEU A 3 -63.51 -36.71 41.08
CA LEU A 3 -64.91 -37.16 41.37
C LEU A 3 -65.58 -37.63 40.02
N PHE A 4 -66.85 -38.05 39.85
CA PHE A 4 -68.08 -38.04 40.69
C PHE A 4 -69.05 -39.23 40.35
N THR A 5 -70.29 -39.11 40.84
CA THR A 5 -71.56 -39.88 40.81
C THR A 5 -72.32 -39.93 39.46
N ALA A 6 -73.40 -40.72 39.22
CA ALA A 6 -74.55 -40.98 40.12
C ALA A 6 -75.34 -42.32 39.92
N LEU A 7 -76.42 -42.49 40.72
CA LEU A 7 -77.07 -43.73 41.20
C LEU A 7 -78.60 -43.88 40.82
N PRO A 8 -79.30 -45.00 41.18
CA PRO A 8 -80.59 -45.44 40.60
C PRO A 8 -81.79 -45.66 41.59
N SER A 9 -82.88 -46.32 41.13
CA SER A 9 -84.01 -46.98 41.86
C SER A 9 -84.76 -48.00 40.93
N GLY A 10 -85.66 -48.94 41.29
CA GLY A 10 -86.33 -49.40 42.53
C GLY A 10 -87.88 -49.39 42.41
N ASP A 11 -88.74 -50.34 42.85
CA ASP A 11 -88.65 -51.71 43.44
C ASP A 11 -90.02 -52.49 43.35
N GLY A 12 -90.03 -53.83 43.44
CA GLY A 12 -91.17 -54.66 43.91
C GLY A 12 -92.19 -55.21 42.86
N LYS A 13 -93.01 -56.26 43.11
CA LYS A 13 -93.20 -57.21 44.25
C LYS A 13 -94.11 -58.43 43.87
N VAL A 14 -93.77 -59.66 44.32
CA VAL A 14 -94.64 -60.72 44.99
C VAL A 14 -95.86 -61.33 44.20
N LYS A 15 -96.15 -62.65 44.11
CA LYS A 15 -96.61 -63.63 45.16
C LYS A 15 -96.68 -65.13 44.70
N LYS A 16 -97.24 -66.04 45.54
CA LYS A 16 -97.11 -67.52 45.59
C LYS A 16 -98.38 -68.37 45.25
N SER A 17 -98.16 -69.61 44.78
CA SER A 17 -98.75 -70.93 45.17
C SER A 17 -100.17 -71.46 44.82
N SER A 18 -100.20 -72.74 44.38
CA SER A 18 -101.03 -73.90 44.84
C SER A 18 -102.45 -74.24 44.31
N SER A 19 -102.52 -75.34 43.53
CA SER A 19 -103.40 -76.55 43.60
C SER A 19 -104.87 -76.52 44.11
N ARG A 20 -105.83 -77.05 43.31
CA ARG A 20 -106.60 -78.33 43.51
C ARG A 20 -107.89 -78.49 42.65
N CYS A 21 -108.31 -79.76 42.49
CA CYS A 21 -109.64 -80.28 42.05
C CYS A 21 -110.11 -80.05 40.59
N ALA A 22 -111.02 -80.84 39.98
CA ALA A 22 -111.37 -82.29 39.95
C ALA A 22 -112.84 -82.46 39.46
N VAL A 23 -113.14 -83.63 38.87
CA VAL A 23 -114.49 -84.16 38.50
C VAL A 23 -115.14 -83.60 37.22
N LEU A 24 -115.21 -84.42 36.15
CA LEU A 24 -116.46 -84.97 35.58
C LEU A 24 -116.21 -85.92 34.38
N PHE A 25 -117.15 -86.85 34.14
CA PHE A 25 -117.29 -87.76 32.98
C PHE A 25 -116.36 -88.98 32.81
N PHE A 26 -116.52 -89.96 33.72
CA PHE A 26 -116.74 -91.37 33.34
C PHE A 26 -118.26 -91.59 33.25
N CYS A 27 -118.79 -92.19 32.17
CA CYS A 27 -120.07 -92.98 32.11
C CYS A 27 -120.54 -93.20 30.66
N LEU A 28 -120.03 -94.23 29.98
CA LEU A 28 -120.54 -94.94 28.77
C LEU A 28 -119.32 -95.69 28.16
N LEU A 29 -119.36 -96.97 27.79
CA LEU A 29 -120.43 -97.95 27.80
C LEU A 29 -119.84 -99.34 28.09
N PHE A 30 -119.79 -99.74 29.36
CA PHE A 30 -119.44 -101.10 29.83
C PHE A 30 -120.60 -102.10 29.56
N LEU A 31 -121.19 -102.02 28.36
CA LEU A 31 -122.54 -102.51 28.07
C LEU A 31 -122.65 -103.12 26.66
N LEU A 32 -121.52 -103.62 26.13
CA LEU A 32 -121.44 -104.35 24.85
C LEU A 32 -120.56 -105.62 24.97
N LEU A 33 -120.53 -106.22 26.16
CA LEU A 33 -119.85 -107.48 26.45
C LEU A 33 -120.70 -108.46 27.30
N LEU A 34 -122.03 -108.28 27.34
CA LEU A 34 -122.92 -109.13 28.15
C LEU A 34 -124.34 -109.33 27.60
N LEU A 35 -124.55 -109.29 26.28
CA LEU A 35 -125.73 -109.89 25.66
C LEU A 35 -125.35 -110.61 24.36
N LEU A 36 -125.76 -111.87 24.26
CA LEU A 36 -125.62 -112.79 23.11
C LEU A 36 -124.16 -113.23 22.84
N PHE A 37 -123.65 -114.37 23.33
CA PHE A 37 -124.23 -115.54 24.04
C PHE A 37 -125.44 -116.24 23.37
N ILE A 38 -125.77 -115.86 22.14
CA ILE A 38 -126.66 -116.61 21.23
C ILE A 38 -125.98 -116.52 19.86
N GLY A 39 -125.54 -117.66 19.33
CA GLY A 39 -124.74 -117.74 18.09
C GLY A 39 -123.80 -118.94 18.01
N LEU A 40 -123.48 -119.56 19.15
CA LEU A 40 -122.80 -120.87 19.23
C LEU A 40 -123.74 -121.87 19.92
N LEU A 41 -124.52 -122.56 19.09
CA LEU A 41 -125.35 -123.77 19.27
C LEU A 41 -126.30 -123.72 18.06
N ILE A 42 -126.26 -124.64 17.09
CA ILE A 42 -126.34 -126.10 17.24
C ILE A 42 -125.16 -126.80 16.55
N ARG A 43 -124.57 -127.76 17.27
CA ARG A 43 -123.70 -128.83 16.74
C ARG A 43 -124.55 -130.07 16.44
N PHE A 44 -124.06 -130.88 15.49
CA PHE A 44 -124.20 -132.35 15.44
C PHE A 44 -125.59 -132.98 15.32
N GLU A 45 -125.76 -133.65 14.17
CA GLU A 45 -126.01 -135.10 14.06
C GLU A 45 -126.76 -135.87 15.17
N THR A 46 -127.77 -136.61 14.68
CA THR A 46 -128.18 -137.96 15.11
C THR A 46 -128.82 -138.16 16.49
N LEU A 47 -130.10 -138.55 16.45
CA LEU A 47 -130.68 -139.49 17.42
C LEU A 47 -131.58 -140.50 16.68
N SER A 48 -131.15 -141.76 16.67
CA SER A 48 -132.02 -142.93 16.49
C SER A 48 -132.12 -143.63 17.84
N SER A 49 -133.33 -143.85 18.34
CA SER A 49 -133.59 -144.70 19.52
C SER A 49 -135.08 -144.94 19.76
N ILE A 50 -135.44 -146.24 19.88
CA ILE A 50 -136.35 -146.82 20.91
C ILE A 50 -137.85 -146.42 20.80
N CYS A 51 -138.89 -147.25 20.92
CA CYS A 51 -139.15 -148.65 21.36
C CYS A 51 -140.08 -149.33 20.29
N GLU A 52 -139.99 -150.61 19.94
CA GLU A 52 -140.33 -151.82 20.73
C GLU A 52 -141.84 -152.09 20.91
N TYR A 53 -142.43 -152.90 20.01
CA TYR A 53 -143.55 -153.81 20.33
C TYR A 53 -143.77 -154.89 19.24
N GLY A 54 -143.90 -156.15 19.65
CA GLY A 54 -144.83 -157.11 19.01
C GLY A 54 -144.47 -157.83 17.69
N HIS A 55 -143.87 -159.01 17.81
CA HIS A 55 -144.13 -160.24 17.01
C HIS A 55 -143.75 -160.38 15.50
N LEU A 56 -142.85 -161.36 15.29
CA LEU A 56 -142.79 -162.38 14.22
C LEU A 56 -142.23 -162.08 12.81
N ASN A 57 -141.15 -162.82 12.53
CA ASN A 57 -140.66 -163.38 11.26
C ASN A 57 -139.75 -162.58 10.29
N HIS A 58 -138.45 -162.94 10.39
CA HIS A 58 -137.47 -163.17 9.31
C HIS A 58 -136.87 -161.99 8.49
N GLY A 59 -135.64 -161.61 8.88
CA GLY A 59 -134.45 -161.90 8.06
C GLY A 59 -133.89 -160.82 7.10
N LYS A 60 -132.59 -160.50 7.29
CA LYS A 60 -131.66 -159.72 6.42
C LYS A 60 -131.76 -158.17 6.45
N ALA A 61 -131.03 -157.52 7.37
CA ALA A 61 -130.26 -156.29 7.13
C ALA A 61 -129.46 -155.89 8.39
N ASN A 62 -128.13 -156.08 8.41
CA ASN A 62 -127.26 -155.65 9.53
C ASN A 62 -125.79 -155.53 9.07
N ARG A 63 -125.47 -154.57 8.18
CA ARG A 63 -124.08 -154.34 7.72
C ARG A 63 -123.70 -152.92 7.26
N GLU A 64 -124.63 -151.96 7.25
CA GLU A 64 -124.36 -150.61 6.69
C GLU A 64 -124.01 -149.54 7.73
N VAL A 65 -124.40 -149.70 9.00
CA VAL A 65 -124.25 -148.66 10.04
C VAL A 65 -122.82 -148.55 10.60
N GLU A 66 -122.07 -149.65 10.70
CA GLU A 66 -120.68 -149.63 11.22
C GLU A 66 -119.69 -148.90 10.30
N MET A 67 -119.93 -148.91 8.99
CA MET A 67 -119.04 -148.26 8.00
C MET A 67 -119.05 -146.73 8.09
N THR A 68 -120.20 -146.13 8.45
CA THR A 68 -120.37 -144.67 8.41
C THR A 68 -119.61 -143.96 9.53
N LEU A 69 -119.63 -144.50 10.74
CA LEU A 69 -118.94 -143.95 11.92
C LEU A 69 -117.41 -143.95 11.77
N LEU A 70 -116.85 -144.99 11.14
CA LEU A 70 -115.42 -145.07 10.81
C LEU A 70 -115.00 -143.98 9.82
N GLN A 71 -115.83 -143.71 8.80
CA GLN A 71 -115.55 -142.68 7.80
C GLN A 71 -115.54 -141.26 8.41
N THR A 72 -116.47 -140.93 9.31
CA THR A 72 -116.52 -139.61 9.96
C THR A 72 -115.33 -139.40 10.91
N SER A 73 -114.93 -140.43 11.66
CA SER A 73 -113.73 -140.39 12.52
C SER A 73 -112.45 -140.16 11.71
N TYR A 74 -112.31 -140.82 10.57
CA TYR A 74 -111.21 -140.63 9.63
C TYR A 74 -111.17 -139.19 9.08
N ASN A 75 -112.32 -138.66 8.64
CA ASN A 75 -112.43 -137.29 8.12
C ASN A 75 -112.08 -136.23 9.18
N MET A 76 -112.60 -136.32 10.41
CA MET A 76 -112.26 -135.38 11.48
C MET A 76 -110.79 -135.45 11.89
N THR A 77 -110.15 -136.62 11.80
CA THR A 77 -108.72 -136.77 12.07
C THR A 77 -107.89 -136.12 10.96
N LYS A 78 -108.29 -136.30 9.70
CA LYS A 78 -107.68 -135.63 8.54
C LYS A 78 -107.79 -134.10 8.61
N GLU A 79 -108.94 -133.54 8.99
CA GLU A 79 -109.10 -132.09 9.18
C GLU A 79 -108.27 -131.57 10.36
N ARG A 80 -108.23 -132.31 11.49
CA ARG A 80 -107.36 -131.98 12.62
C ARG A 80 -105.89 -131.93 12.21
N ASP A 81 -105.43 -132.91 11.42
CA ASP A 81 -104.04 -132.97 10.95
C ASP A 81 -103.74 -131.84 9.94
N GLN A 82 -104.70 -131.44 9.11
CA GLN A 82 -104.61 -130.26 8.26
C GLN A 82 -104.52 -128.96 9.07
N ILE A 83 -105.36 -128.79 10.09
CA ILE A 83 -105.33 -127.63 11.00
C ILE A 83 -104.02 -127.60 11.80
N GLN A 84 -103.55 -128.73 12.30
CA GLN A 84 -102.28 -128.87 13.00
C GLN A 84 -101.09 -128.53 12.08
N THR A 85 -101.15 -128.94 10.81
CA THR A 85 -100.15 -128.58 9.78
C THR A 85 -100.19 -127.08 9.47
N SER A 86 -101.37 -126.49 9.31
CA SER A 86 -101.53 -125.04 9.11
C SER A 86 -101.02 -124.24 10.32
N TYR A 87 -101.30 -124.69 11.54
CA TYR A 87 -100.85 -124.06 12.78
C TYR A 87 -99.33 -124.14 12.96
N THR A 88 -98.72 -125.28 12.66
CA THR A 88 -97.24 -125.40 12.64
C THR A 88 -96.60 -124.56 11.53
N HIS A 89 -97.25 -124.41 10.37
CA HIS A 89 -96.79 -123.51 9.31
C HIS A 89 -96.85 -122.03 9.73
N ALA A 90 -97.99 -121.57 10.28
CA ALA A 90 -98.14 -120.21 10.79
C ALA A 90 -97.18 -119.89 11.96
N ILE A 91 -96.86 -120.89 12.80
CA ILE A 91 -95.79 -120.77 13.80
C ILE A 91 -94.41 -120.63 13.13
N ALA A 92 -94.11 -121.42 12.11
CA ALA A 92 -92.84 -121.34 11.38
C ALA A 92 -92.68 -119.98 10.67
N GLU A 93 -93.72 -119.49 9.99
CA GLU A 93 -93.74 -118.15 9.38
C GLU A 93 -93.56 -117.05 10.43
N LYS A 94 -94.25 -117.13 11.57
CA LYS A 94 -94.06 -116.18 12.69
C LYS A 94 -92.63 -116.18 13.21
N TYR A 95 -91.97 -117.33 13.28
CA TYR A 95 -90.55 -117.41 13.65
C TYR A 95 -89.63 -116.85 12.56
N GLN A 96 -89.90 -117.09 11.27
CA GLN A 96 -89.15 -116.48 10.17
C GLN A 96 -89.32 -114.95 10.11
N LEU A 97 -90.54 -114.43 10.31
CA LEU A 97 -90.82 -113.00 10.41
C LEU A 97 -90.10 -112.37 11.60
N ARG A 98 -90.06 -113.05 12.75
CA ARG A 98 -89.30 -112.61 13.93
C ARG A 98 -87.80 -112.60 13.67
N ASP A 99 -87.25 -113.63 13.02
CA ASP A 99 -85.83 -113.71 12.65
C ASP A 99 -85.45 -112.62 11.63
N ASN A 100 -86.27 -112.42 10.59
CA ASN A 100 -86.10 -111.35 9.60
C ASN A 100 -86.16 -109.96 10.24
N LEU A 101 -87.13 -109.71 11.13
CA LEU A 101 -87.21 -108.45 11.88
C LEU A 101 -85.97 -108.25 12.76
N THR A 102 -85.53 -109.29 13.48
CA THR A 102 -84.33 -109.24 14.33
C THR A 102 -83.08 -108.93 13.50
N LYS A 103 -82.94 -109.55 12.31
CA LYS A 103 -81.85 -109.25 11.35
C LYS A 103 -81.91 -107.81 10.84
N GLN A 104 -83.08 -107.27 10.55
CA GLN A 104 -83.23 -105.87 10.13
C GLN A 104 -82.93 -104.90 11.27
N THR A 105 -83.39 -105.17 12.49
CA THR A 105 -83.05 -104.38 13.69
C THR A 105 -81.54 -104.41 13.95
N GLY A 106 -80.88 -105.56 13.81
CA GLY A 106 -79.42 -105.68 13.93
C GLY A 106 -78.64 -104.88 12.87
N LYS A 107 -79.11 -104.90 11.61
CA LYS A 107 -78.55 -104.05 10.54
C LYS A 107 -78.73 -102.56 10.83
N LEU A 108 -79.93 -102.15 11.25
CA LEU A 108 -80.24 -100.76 11.57
C LEU A 108 -79.43 -100.27 12.78
N GLN A 109 -79.29 -101.08 13.83
CA GLN A 109 -78.45 -100.78 14.98
C GLN A 109 -76.97 -100.63 14.58
N THR A 110 -76.48 -101.48 13.67
CA THR A 110 -75.11 -101.37 13.15
C THR A 110 -74.92 -100.07 12.36
N SER A 111 -75.88 -99.72 11.49
CA SER A 111 -75.85 -98.46 10.74
C SER A 111 -75.91 -97.23 11.65
N TYR A 112 -76.77 -97.24 12.67
CA TYR A 112 -76.84 -96.19 13.69
C TYR A 112 -75.52 -96.05 14.45
N ASN A 113 -74.93 -97.16 14.91
CA ASN A 113 -73.66 -97.17 15.62
C ASN A 113 -72.50 -96.64 14.74
N ASN A 114 -72.52 -96.90 13.43
CA ASN A 114 -71.53 -96.36 12.49
C ASN A 114 -71.74 -94.85 12.28
N LEU A 115 -72.96 -94.40 12.06
CA LEU A 115 -73.29 -92.97 11.89
C LEU A 115 -72.93 -92.15 13.14
N MET A 116 -73.09 -92.73 14.34
CA MET A 116 -72.65 -92.10 15.59
C MET A 116 -71.13 -91.95 15.67
N LYS A 117 -70.36 -92.96 15.24
CA LYS A 117 -68.89 -92.87 15.15
C LYS A 117 -68.45 -91.83 14.12
N GLU A 118 -69.08 -91.79 12.95
CA GLU A 118 -68.81 -90.77 11.92
C GLU A 118 -69.09 -89.36 12.46
N LYS A 119 -70.18 -89.17 13.22
CA LYS A 119 -70.50 -87.90 13.89
C LYS A 119 -69.45 -87.50 14.93
N GLU A 120 -68.96 -88.45 15.74
CA GLU A 120 -67.88 -88.21 16.71
C GLU A 120 -66.55 -87.85 16.04
N GLN A 121 -66.22 -88.53 14.94
CA GLN A 121 -65.05 -88.20 14.10
C GLN A 121 -65.18 -86.81 13.48
N LEU A 122 -66.36 -86.46 12.95
CA LEU A 122 -66.62 -85.14 12.37
C LEU A 122 -66.56 -84.03 13.42
N GLN A 123 -67.08 -84.26 14.63
CA GLN A 123 -66.97 -83.33 15.76
C GLN A 123 -65.50 -83.12 16.17
N THR A 124 -64.70 -84.19 16.17
CA THR A 124 -63.26 -84.11 16.46
C THR A 124 -62.53 -83.30 15.39
N SER A 125 -62.81 -83.56 14.10
CA SER A 125 -62.27 -82.80 12.97
C SER A 125 -62.64 -81.32 13.03
N TYR A 126 -63.90 -81.01 13.36
CA TYR A 126 -64.38 -79.63 13.53
C TYR A 126 -63.66 -78.89 14.68
N ASN A 127 -63.46 -79.55 15.82
CA ASN A 127 -62.73 -78.98 16.95
C ASN A 127 -61.24 -78.73 16.61
N ASN A 128 -60.63 -79.62 15.81
CA ASN A 128 -59.26 -79.43 15.31
C ASN A 128 -59.18 -78.22 14.37
N LEU A 129 -60.12 -78.08 13.42
CA LEU A 129 -60.19 -76.93 12.50
C LEU A 129 -60.39 -75.59 13.24
N ILE A 130 -61.18 -75.56 14.32
CA ILE A 130 -61.29 -74.40 15.20
C ILE A 130 -59.91 -74.05 15.81
N THR A 131 -59.19 -75.06 16.29
CA THR A 131 -57.86 -74.87 16.91
C THR A 131 -56.85 -74.35 15.89
N GLU A 132 -56.84 -74.89 14.66
CA GLU A 132 -55.98 -74.40 13.57
C GLU A 132 -56.31 -72.97 13.17
N ARG A 133 -57.61 -72.63 13.02
CA ARG A 133 -58.07 -71.25 12.77
C ARG A 133 -57.55 -70.28 13.82
N ASP A 134 -57.66 -70.63 15.10
CA ASP A 134 -57.24 -69.76 16.19
C ASP A 134 -55.71 -69.59 16.25
N GLN A 135 -54.95 -70.63 15.88
CA GLN A 135 -53.50 -70.54 15.70
C GLN A 135 -53.10 -69.70 14.48
N LEU A 136 -53.85 -69.79 13.37
CA LEU A 136 -53.64 -68.96 12.18
C LEU A 136 -53.97 -67.50 12.48
N GLN A 137 -55.04 -67.21 13.21
CA GLN A 137 -55.41 -65.86 13.59
C GLN A 137 -54.40 -65.23 14.56
N LYS A 138 -53.84 -66.00 15.50
CA LYS A 138 -52.69 -65.56 16.32
C LYS A 138 -51.45 -65.24 15.46
N ARG A 139 -51.13 -66.07 14.47
CA ARG A 139 -50.02 -65.81 13.52
C ARG A 139 -50.27 -64.56 12.68
N ASN A 140 -51.48 -64.39 12.16
CA ASN A 140 -51.87 -63.21 11.37
C ASN A 140 -51.75 -61.93 12.20
N ASN A 141 -52.28 -61.92 13.42
CA ASN A 141 -52.18 -60.78 14.34
C ASN A 141 -50.72 -60.44 14.71
N LYS A 142 -49.81 -61.42 14.72
CA LYS A 142 -48.37 -61.17 14.88
C LYS A 142 -47.80 -60.54 13.61
N LEU A 143 -48.07 -61.12 12.44
CA LEU A 143 -47.60 -60.60 11.14
C LEU A 143 -48.07 -59.15 10.89
N THR A 144 -49.29 -58.78 11.29
CA THR A 144 -49.75 -57.38 11.24
C THR A 144 -48.85 -56.46 12.07
N LYS A 145 -48.55 -56.82 13.33
CA LYS A 145 -47.66 -56.02 14.19
C LYS A 145 -46.22 -55.94 13.65
N ASP A 146 -45.71 -57.06 13.13
CA ASP A 146 -44.38 -57.12 12.52
C ASP A 146 -44.34 -56.20 11.27
N ASN A 147 -45.43 -56.15 10.48
CA ASN A 147 -45.59 -55.25 9.34
C ASN A 147 -45.71 -53.77 9.74
N ASP A 148 -46.49 -53.45 10.79
CA ASP A 148 -46.60 -52.08 11.31
C ASP A 148 -45.25 -51.55 11.82
N HIS A 149 -44.46 -52.43 12.46
CA HIS A 149 -43.09 -52.12 12.87
C HIS A 149 -42.16 -51.91 11.66
N LEU A 150 -42.24 -52.75 10.63
CA LEU A 150 -41.47 -52.58 9.39
C LEU A 150 -41.83 -51.27 8.67
N GLN A 151 -43.11 -50.90 8.61
CA GLN A 151 -43.56 -49.63 8.05
C GLN A 151 -43.00 -48.44 8.85
N THR A 152 -42.94 -48.56 10.17
CA THR A 152 -42.35 -47.54 11.05
C THR A 152 -40.84 -47.41 10.79
N SER A 153 -40.11 -48.52 10.71
CA SER A 153 -38.68 -48.52 10.34
C SER A 153 -38.42 -47.96 8.94
N TYR A 154 -39.28 -48.25 7.97
CA TYR A 154 -39.20 -47.70 6.61
C TYR A 154 -39.39 -46.16 6.60
N ASN A 155 -40.38 -45.66 7.33
CA ASN A 155 -40.62 -44.22 7.46
C ASN A 155 -39.43 -43.50 8.14
N HIS A 156 -38.81 -44.12 9.15
CA HIS A 156 -37.57 -43.61 9.74
C HIS A 156 -36.40 -43.61 8.75
N LEU A 157 -36.22 -44.68 7.96
CA LEU A 157 -35.15 -44.76 6.95
C LEU A 157 -35.30 -43.66 5.89
N ASN A 158 -36.51 -43.45 5.38
CA ASN A 158 -36.81 -42.37 4.42
C ASN A 158 -36.54 -40.97 5.03
N THR A 159 -36.83 -40.78 6.31
CA THR A 159 -36.52 -39.53 7.03
C THR A 159 -35.02 -39.31 7.16
N SER A 160 -34.24 -40.35 7.49
CA SER A 160 -32.78 -40.31 7.52
C SER A 160 -32.17 -40.04 6.15
N GLN A 161 -32.78 -40.56 5.08
CA GLN A 161 -32.34 -40.36 3.70
C GLN A 161 -32.49 -38.89 3.27
N ASN A 162 -33.62 -38.24 3.61
CA ASN A 162 -33.82 -36.80 3.41
C ASN A 162 -32.78 -35.94 4.17
N TRP A 163 -32.42 -36.36 5.40
CA TRP A 163 -31.36 -35.72 6.18
C TRP A 163 -29.99 -35.83 5.51
N LEU A 164 -29.66 -37.00 4.96
CA LEU A 164 -28.43 -37.23 4.22
C LEU A 164 -28.33 -36.34 2.97
N GLU A 165 -29.45 -36.14 2.28
CA GLU A 165 -29.53 -35.27 1.10
C GLU A 165 -29.35 -33.78 1.47
N ASN A 166 -29.86 -33.34 2.63
CA ASN A 166 -29.61 -31.99 3.15
C ASN A 166 -28.13 -31.79 3.52
N LEU A 167 -27.52 -32.73 4.24
CA LEU A 167 -26.08 -32.70 4.54
C LEU A 167 -25.21 -32.69 3.28
N THR A 168 -25.63 -33.40 2.23
CA THR A 168 -24.97 -33.38 0.91
C THR A 168 -25.00 -31.98 0.30
N LYS A 169 -26.16 -31.31 0.31
CA LYS A 169 -26.31 -29.92 -0.18
C LYS A 169 -25.45 -28.93 0.61
N GLN A 170 -25.37 -29.07 1.93
CA GLN A 170 -24.51 -28.23 2.78
C GLN A 170 -23.01 -28.44 2.50
N ARG A 171 -22.58 -29.69 2.32
CA ARG A 171 -21.21 -30.02 1.91
C ARG A 171 -20.86 -29.38 0.56
N ASP A 172 -21.77 -29.43 -0.41
CA ASP A 172 -21.51 -28.90 -1.76
C ASP A 172 -21.48 -27.37 -1.78
N GLN A 173 -22.28 -26.72 -0.93
CA GLN A 173 -22.16 -25.28 -0.64
C GLN A 173 -20.82 -24.92 -0.01
N LEU A 174 -20.38 -25.66 1.02
CA LEU A 174 -19.07 -25.49 1.65
C LEU A 174 -17.92 -25.69 0.66
N GLN A 175 -17.99 -26.72 -0.19
CA GLN A 175 -17.00 -26.98 -1.24
C GLN A 175 -16.94 -25.82 -2.25
N THR A 176 -18.09 -25.24 -2.61
CA THR A 176 -18.15 -24.07 -3.50
C THR A 176 -17.50 -22.85 -2.84
N GLY A 177 -17.77 -22.60 -1.56
CA GLY A 177 -17.13 -21.55 -0.77
C GLY A 177 -15.62 -21.72 -0.68
N TYR A 178 -15.16 -22.93 -0.35
CA TYR A 178 -13.73 -23.29 -0.32
C TYR A 178 -13.05 -23.00 -1.66
N ASN A 179 -13.63 -23.48 -2.77
CA ASN A 179 -13.09 -23.27 -4.11
C ASN A 179 -13.00 -21.78 -4.51
N ASN A 180 -13.87 -20.92 -3.97
CA ASN A 180 -13.81 -19.49 -4.21
C ASN A 180 -12.67 -18.84 -3.40
N VAL A 181 -12.53 -19.18 -2.12
CA VAL A 181 -11.42 -18.71 -1.28
C VAL A 181 -10.06 -19.13 -1.84
N THR A 182 -9.94 -20.34 -2.43
CA THR A 182 -8.70 -20.75 -3.13
C THR A 182 -8.37 -19.81 -4.31
N LYS A 183 -9.36 -19.42 -5.12
CA LYS A 183 -9.15 -18.48 -6.24
C LYS A 183 -8.75 -17.08 -5.76
N GLU A 184 -9.35 -16.60 -4.68
CA GLU A 184 -8.98 -15.32 -4.06
C GLU A 184 -7.53 -15.36 -3.54
N LEU A 185 -7.11 -16.49 -2.96
CA LEU A 185 -5.73 -16.72 -2.53
C LEU A 185 -4.74 -16.70 -3.71
N ASP A 186 -5.07 -17.39 -4.82
CA ASP A 186 -4.24 -17.40 -6.05
C ASP A 186 -4.11 -15.99 -6.67
N GLN A 187 -5.20 -15.21 -6.66
CA GLN A 187 -5.22 -13.81 -7.13
C GLN A 187 -4.39 -12.88 -6.23
N LEU A 188 -4.47 -13.07 -4.92
CA LEU A 188 -3.68 -12.32 -3.95
C LEU A 188 -2.19 -12.66 -4.07
N GLN A 189 -1.84 -13.94 -4.22
CA GLN A 189 -0.47 -14.40 -4.42
C GLN A 189 0.12 -13.87 -5.74
N SER A 190 -0.68 -13.84 -6.82
CA SER A 190 -0.29 -13.22 -8.09
C SER A 190 -0.05 -11.71 -7.95
N SER A 191 -0.90 -11.01 -7.18
CA SER A 191 -0.75 -9.58 -6.91
C SER A 191 0.47 -9.27 -6.03
N TYR A 192 0.76 -10.11 -5.05
CA TYR A 192 1.97 -10.04 -4.22
C TYR A 192 3.24 -10.18 -5.05
N ILE A 193 3.31 -11.18 -5.94
CA ILE A 193 4.45 -11.40 -6.84
C ILE A 193 4.69 -10.17 -7.75
N ARG A 194 3.63 -9.51 -8.22
CA ARG A 194 3.74 -8.26 -8.98
C ARG A 194 4.30 -7.11 -8.12
N LEU A 195 3.79 -6.90 -6.91
CA LEU A 195 4.25 -5.84 -6.00
C LEU A 195 5.74 -6.02 -5.61
N VAL A 196 6.21 -7.26 -5.46
CA VAL A 196 7.64 -7.54 -5.24
C VAL A 196 8.48 -7.08 -6.45
N LYS A 197 8.06 -7.40 -7.68
CA LYS A 197 8.76 -6.94 -8.90
C LYS A 197 8.78 -5.42 -9.04
N GLU A 198 7.66 -4.75 -8.74
CA GLU A 198 7.58 -3.28 -8.76
C GLU A 198 8.52 -2.66 -7.71
N LYS A 199 8.60 -3.25 -6.51
CA LYS A 199 9.56 -2.84 -5.48
C LYS A 199 11.01 -3.00 -5.95
N ASP A 200 11.37 -4.12 -6.58
CA ASP A 200 12.74 -4.38 -7.05
C ASP A 200 13.15 -3.42 -8.19
N GLN A 201 12.20 -3.05 -9.06
CA GLN A 201 12.38 -2.01 -10.07
C GLN A 201 12.62 -0.63 -9.45
N ILE A 202 11.82 -0.26 -8.44
CA ILE A 202 11.98 1.01 -7.70
C ILE A 202 13.34 1.04 -6.97
N GLN A 203 13.77 -0.07 -6.35
CA GLN A 203 15.08 -0.17 -5.72
C GLN A 203 16.21 0.04 -6.74
N THR A 204 16.11 -0.57 -7.92
CA THR A 204 17.08 -0.40 -9.00
C THR A 204 17.15 1.06 -9.46
N SER A 205 16.01 1.74 -9.57
CA SER A 205 15.95 3.18 -9.91
C SER A 205 16.56 4.05 -8.80
N TYR A 206 16.33 3.72 -7.53
CA TYR A 206 16.91 4.42 -6.39
C TYR A 206 18.43 4.28 -6.36
N ASP A 207 18.96 3.07 -6.54
CA ASP A 207 20.41 2.80 -6.54
C ASP A 207 21.13 3.54 -7.67
N ASN A 208 20.46 3.79 -8.80
CA ASN A 208 21.01 4.60 -9.89
C ASN A 208 21.00 6.10 -9.58
N LEU A 209 19.91 6.62 -8.99
CA LEU A 209 19.85 8.02 -8.52
C LEU A 209 20.91 8.34 -7.46
N VAL A 210 21.24 7.37 -6.59
CA VAL A 210 22.35 7.51 -5.63
C VAL A 210 23.69 7.66 -6.36
N LYS A 211 23.98 6.83 -7.37
CA LYS A 211 25.22 6.94 -8.18
C LYS A 211 25.31 8.27 -8.93
N GLU A 212 24.20 8.73 -9.52
CA GLU A 212 24.14 10.03 -10.20
C GLU A 212 24.41 11.18 -9.22
N LYS A 213 23.83 11.13 -8.02
CA LYS A 213 24.10 12.09 -6.95
C LYS A 213 25.58 12.10 -6.55
N ASP A 214 26.20 10.94 -6.38
CA ASP A 214 27.62 10.84 -5.98
C ASP A 214 28.56 11.36 -7.09
N GLN A 215 28.20 11.16 -8.37
CA GLN A 215 28.90 11.76 -9.51
C GLN A 215 28.77 13.28 -9.53
N ILE A 216 27.57 13.82 -9.30
CA ILE A 216 27.33 15.26 -9.20
C ILE A 216 28.11 15.86 -8.02
N GLN A 217 28.13 15.20 -6.86
CA GLN A 217 28.93 15.63 -5.70
C GLN A 217 30.43 15.68 -6.05
N THR A 218 30.95 14.65 -6.72
CA THR A 218 32.35 14.62 -7.17
C THR A 218 32.66 15.77 -8.13
N SER A 219 31.74 16.09 -9.05
CA SER A 219 31.91 17.23 -9.97
C SER A 219 31.84 18.58 -9.23
N TYR A 220 30.97 18.71 -8.24
CA TYR A 220 30.88 19.90 -7.39
C TYR A 220 32.17 20.12 -6.58
N ASP A 221 32.69 19.09 -5.94
CA ASP A 221 33.92 19.16 -5.14
C ASP A 221 35.14 19.55 -5.99
N ASN A 222 35.16 19.19 -7.28
CA ASN A 222 36.20 19.61 -8.21
C ASN A 222 36.04 21.08 -8.63
N LEU A 223 34.82 21.54 -8.93
CA LEU A 223 34.53 22.95 -9.22
C LEU A 223 34.88 23.88 -8.05
N VAL A 224 34.69 23.42 -6.80
CA VAL A 224 35.15 24.16 -5.61
C VAL A 224 36.68 24.31 -5.60
N LYS A 225 37.44 23.23 -5.87
CA LYS A 225 38.91 23.30 -5.94
C LYS A 225 39.39 24.22 -7.07
N GLU A 226 38.77 24.17 -8.25
CA GLU A 226 39.09 25.05 -9.37
C GLU A 226 38.82 26.52 -9.02
N LYS A 227 37.68 26.80 -8.36
CA LYS A 227 37.36 28.14 -7.85
C LYS A 227 38.41 28.64 -6.85
N ASP A 228 38.83 27.81 -5.90
CA ASP A 228 39.83 28.19 -4.89
C ASP A 228 41.22 28.42 -5.51
N GLN A 229 41.59 27.66 -6.55
CA GLN A 229 42.79 27.90 -7.35
C GLN A 229 42.71 29.23 -8.13
N ILE A 230 41.56 29.53 -8.74
CA ILE A 230 41.33 30.81 -9.44
C ILE A 230 41.38 31.98 -8.46
N GLN A 231 40.81 31.84 -7.26
CA GLN A 231 40.88 32.85 -6.20
C GLN A 231 42.34 33.12 -5.80
N THR A 232 43.12 32.06 -5.55
CA THR A 232 44.56 32.17 -5.23
C THR A 232 45.33 32.90 -6.34
N SER A 233 45.04 32.60 -7.61
CA SER A 233 45.64 33.27 -8.76
C SER A 233 45.24 34.75 -8.88
N TYR A 234 43.98 35.07 -8.56
CA TYR A 234 43.49 36.45 -8.52
C TYR A 234 44.16 37.27 -7.43
N ASP A 235 44.30 36.70 -6.22
CA ASP A 235 44.92 37.38 -5.08
C ASP A 235 46.41 37.66 -5.35
N ASN A 236 47.14 36.69 -5.91
CA ASN A 236 48.53 36.89 -6.36
C ASN A 236 48.65 38.01 -7.42
N LEU A 237 47.73 38.06 -8.39
CA LEU A 237 47.73 39.09 -9.43
C LEU A 237 47.41 40.49 -8.87
N ALA A 238 46.60 40.57 -7.80
CA ALA A 238 46.37 41.82 -7.08
C ALA A 238 47.66 42.29 -6.37
N GLU A 239 48.39 41.39 -5.72
CA GLU A 239 49.69 41.71 -5.11
C GLU A 239 50.73 42.16 -6.14
N GLU A 240 50.87 41.45 -7.28
CA GLU A 240 51.78 41.85 -8.37
C GLU A 240 51.44 43.24 -8.91
N LYS A 241 50.15 43.54 -9.08
CA LYS A 241 49.69 44.87 -9.52
C LYS A 241 50.08 45.97 -8.54
N ASP A 242 49.92 45.74 -7.23
CA ASP A 242 50.27 46.72 -6.20
C ASP A 242 51.80 46.92 -6.09
N GLN A 243 52.59 45.85 -6.29
CA GLN A 243 54.04 45.94 -6.43
C GLN A 243 54.47 46.76 -7.65
N ILE A 244 53.87 46.51 -8.82
CA ILE A 244 54.13 47.28 -10.06
C ILE A 244 53.72 48.74 -9.89
N GLN A 245 52.57 49.01 -9.26
CA GLN A 245 52.10 50.37 -8.99
C GLN A 245 53.05 51.13 -8.05
N THR A 246 53.60 50.44 -7.06
CA THR A 246 54.62 50.99 -6.14
C THR A 246 55.91 51.30 -6.89
N GLY A 247 56.43 50.35 -7.70
CA GLY A 247 57.64 50.55 -8.51
C GLY A 247 57.50 51.69 -9.52
N HIS A 248 56.34 51.80 -10.19
CA HIS A 248 56.02 52.92 -11.08
C HIS A 248 56.09 54.27 -10.35
N ASN A 249 55.57 54.34 -9.12
CA ASN A 249 55.58 55.58 -8.34
C ASN A 249 57.00 56.00 -7.94
N SER A 250 57.86 55.05 -7.55
CA SER A 250 59.29 55.30 -7.29
C SER A 250 60.04 55.79 -8.54
N LEU A 251 59.89 55.09 -9.68
CA LEU A 251 60.51 55.49 -10.94
C LEU A 251 60.04 56.87 -11.43
N LYS A 252 58.76 57.21 -11.20
CA LYS A 252 58.22 58.54 -11.46
C LYS A 252 58.92 59.60 -10.61
N GLN A 253 59.13 59.32 -9.31
CA GLN A 253 59.84 60.23 -8.40
C GLN A 253 61.31 60.42 -8.82
N GLU A 254 62.02 59.35 -9.16
CA GLU A 254 63.41 59.42 -9.66
C GLU A 254 63.50 60.24 -10.96
N ARG A 255 62.57 60.04 -11.90
CA ARG A 255 62.48 60.83 -13.13
C ARG A 255 62.26 62.32 -12.83
N ASP A 256 61.36 62.65 -11.91
CA ASP A 256 61.05 64.04 -11.56
C ASP A 256 62.23 64.72 -10.84
N GLN A 257 63.01 63.96 -10.05
CA GLN A 257 64.30 64.41 -9.49
C GLN A 257 65.37 64.63 -10.57
N LEU A 258 65.54 63.68 -11.50
CA LEU A 258 66.48 63.80 -12.61
C LEU A 258 66.14 64.98 -13.53
N GLN A 259 64.85 65.23 -13.80
CA GLN A 259 64.39 66.39 -14.57
C GLN A 259 64.74 67.71 -13.85
N THR A 260 64.62 67.76 -12.52
CA THR A 260 65.01 68.93 -11.72
C THR A 260 66.51 69.18 -11.82
N SER A 261 67.33 68.15 -11.58
CA SER A 261 68.79 68.20 -11.72
C SER A 261 69.24 68.63 -13.13
N HIS A 262 68.60 68.11 -14.18
CA HIS A 262 68.85 68.50 -15.56
C HIS A 262 68.56 69.99 -15.82
N ASN A 263 67.44 70.52 -15.29
CA ASN A 263 67.09 71.92 -15.41
C ASN A 263 68.07 72.84 -14.67
N ASP A 264 68.61 72.40 -13.53
CA ASP A 264 69.61 73.13 -12.76
C ASP A 264 70.97 73.16 -13.48
N LEU A 265 71.42 72.01 -14.02
CA LEU A 265 72.63 71.93 -14.85
C LEU A 265 72.55 72.80 -16.11
N ILE A 266 71.37 72.90 -16.75
CA ILE A 266 71.14 73.85 -17.86
C ILE A 266 71.35 75.30 -17.39
N ARG A 267 70.87 75.66 -16.19
CA ARG A 267 71.03 77.00 -15.63
C ARG A 267 72.50 77.32 -15.34
N GLU A 268 73.22 76.40 -14.73
CA GLU A 268 74.67 76.53 -14.48
C GLU A 268 75.46 76.68 -15.77
N ARG A 269 75.17 75.85 -16.80
CA ARG A 269 75.79 75.97 -18.13
C ARG A 269 75.60 77.38 -18.69
N HIS A 270 74.38 77.91 -18.67
CA HIS A 270 74.13 79.26 -19.20
C HIS A 270 74.82 80.38 -18.40
N GLN A 271 74.98 80.22 -17.09
CA GLN A 271 75.80 81.14 -16.28
C GLN A 271 77.28 81.08 -16.65
N LEU A 272 77.82 79.87 -16.85
CA LEU A 272 79.22 79.66 -17.28
C LEU A 272 79.46 80.19 -18.69
N GLU A 273 78.55 79.96 -19.63
CA GLU A 273 78.58 80.53 -20.99
C GLU A 273 78.63 82.06 -20.94
N GLY A 274 77.75 82.71 -20.17
CA GLY A 274 77.73 84.17 -20.02
C GLY A 274 79.00 84.73 -19.36
N ASN A 275 79.54 84.04 -18.36
CA ASN A 275 80.81 84.40 -17.72
C ASN A 275 81.99 84.27 -18.69
N LEU A 276 82.04 83.20 -19.49
CA LEU A 276 83.06 82.97 -20.50
C LEU A 276 83.00 84.04 -21.61
N THR A 277 81.80 84.36 -22.10
CA THR A 277 81.61 85.45 -23.09
C THR A 277 82.13 86.78 -22.55
N ARG A 278 81.89 87.11 -21.28
CA ARG A 278 82.42 88.33 -20.63
C ARG A 278 83.95 88.33 -20.58
N GLN A 279 84.58 87.20 -20.22
CA GLN A 279 86.05 87.09 -20.20
C GLN A 279 86.66 87.18 -21.60
N ILE A 280 86.06 86.52 -22.61
CA ILE A 280 86.52 86.59 -24.01
C ILE A 280 86.45 88.04 -24.52
N TYR A 281 85.37 88.76 -24.24
CA TYR A 281 85.23 90.17 -24.62
C TYR A 281 86.34 91.04 -24.02
N GLN A 282 86.65 90.85 -22.73
CA GLN A 282 87.74 91.57 -22.04
C GLN A 282 89.10 91.27 -22.67
N LEU A 283 89.40 90.01 -22.98
CA LEU A 283 90.67 89.59 -23.58
C LEU A 283 90.83 90.08 -25.03
N GLN A 284 89.79 90.00 -25.85
CA GLN A 284 89.85 90.38 -27.27
C GLN A 284 89.93 91.90 -27.47
N THR A 285 89.21 92.67 -26.66
CA THR A 285 89.07 94.12 -26.87
C THR A 285 89.99 94.95 -25.96
N GLY A 286 90.50 94.37 -24.88
CA GLY A 286 91.22 95.10 -23.82
C GLY A 286 90.33 96.04 -23.00
N TRP A 287 89.01 96.05 -23.22
CA TRP A 287 88.06 96.84 -22.43
C TRP A 287 87.51 96.01 -21.27
N VAL A 288 87.66 96.53 -20.05
CA VAL A 288 87.14 95.95 -18.82
C VAL A 288 85.82 96.65 -18.48
N TYR A 289 84.72 95.90 -18.39
CA TYR A 289 83.48 96.41 -17.82
C TYR A 289 83.58 96.55 -16.29
N PHE A 290 83.24 97.73 -15.77
CA PHE A 290 83.09 97.98 -14.35
C PHE A 290 81.99 99.04 -14.12
N SER A 291 81.11 98.82 -13.14
CA SER A 291 80.11 99.81 -12.68
C SER A 291 79.35 100.61 -13.76
N GLY A 292 78.97 100.00 -14.89
CA GLY A 292 78.21 100.65 -15.97
C GLY A 292 79.03 101.22 -17.14
N SER A 293 80.35 101.30 -17.00
CA SER A 293 81.27 101.79 -18.06
C SER A 293 82.24 100.69 -18.52
N LEU A 294 82.76 100.85 -19.74
CA LEU A 294 83.94 100.13 -20.23
C LEU A 294 85.18 101.00 -20.02
N TYR A 295 86.27 100.38 -19.55
CA TYR A 295 87.56 101.06 -19.36
C TYR A 295 88.67 100.35 -20.11
N GLN A 296 89.57 101.09 -20.74
CA GLN A 296 90.76 100.53 -21.38
C GLN A 296 92.01 101.30 -20.97
N VAL A 297 92.97 100.59 -20.39
CA VAL A 297 94.32 101.11 -20.13
C VAL A 297 95.18 100.93 -21.37
N SER A 298 95.94 101.96 -21.73
CA SER A 298 96.84 101.91 -22.87
C SER A 298 98.01 100.92 -22.70
N SER A 299 98.50 100.41 -23.82
CA SER A 299 99.74 99.62 -23.90
C SER A 299 100.96 100.47 -24.29
N THR A 300 100.75 101.67 -24.82
CA THR A 300 101.78 102.63 -25.23
C THR A 300 101.66 103.93 -24.45
N LYS A 301 102.69 104.78 -24.51
CA LYS A 301 102.75 106.06 -23.81
C LYS A 301 102.55 107.23 -24.79
N LYS A 302 101.77 108.26 -24.39
CA LYS A 302 101.43 109.45 -25.18
C LYS A 302 101.32 110.69 -24.29
N THR A 303 101.39 111.88 -24.88
CA THR A 303 101.07 113.14 -24.16
C THR A 303 99.59 113.19 -23.78
N TRP A 304 99.19 114.09 -22.87
CA TRP A 304 97.80 114.12 -22.38
C TRP A 304 96.78 114.33 -23.51
N ASP A 305 97.01 115.31 -24.40
CA ASP A 305 96.14 115.57 -25.56
C ASP A 305 96.10 114.39 -26.56
N GLN A 306 97.24 113.76 -26.81
CA GLN A 306 97.34 112.59 -27.68
C GLN A 306 96.60 111.37 -27.08
N SER A 307 96.62 111.22 -25.75
CA SER A 307 95.90 110.20 -25.00
C SER A 307 94.39 110.44 -25.04
N ARG A 308 93.96 111.69 -24.87
CA ARG A 308 92.55 112.10 -25.01
C ARG A 308 92.02 111.87 -26.43
N SER A 309 92.80 112.23 -27.44
CA SER A 309 92.48 111.97 -28.85
C SER A 309 92.34 110.48 -29.14
N ASP A 310 93.18 109.63 -28.54
CA ASP A 310 93.11 108.18 -28.66
C ASP A 310 91.81 107.59 -28.07
N CYS A 311 91.41 108.04 -26.87
CA CYS A 311 90.13 107.66 -26.30
C CYS A 311 88.95 108.10 -27.18
N ARG A 312 88.98 109.34 -27.68
CA ARG A 312 87.93 109.90 -28.55
C ARG A 312 87.79 109.14 -29.86
N GLN A 313 88.88 108.69 -30.47
CA GLN A 313 88.87 107.83 -31.65
C GLN A 313 88.20 106.46 -31.39
N LYS A 314 88.15 105.99 -30.14
CA LYS A 314 87.46 104.76 -29.71
C LYS A 314 86.00 105.00 -29.25
N GLY A 315 85.52 106.24 -29.35
CA GLY A 315 84.21 106.65 -28.83
C GLY A 315 84.16 106.65 -27.30
N ALA A 316 85.23 107.11 -26.67
CA ALA A 316 85.46 107.24 -25.24
C ALA A 316 86.04 108.64 -24.93
N ASP A 317 86.29 108.97 -23.68
CA ASP A 317 87.20 110.09 -23.31
C ASP A 317 88.19 109.59 -22.23
N LEU A 318 89.10 110.44 -21.76
CA LEU A 318 89.92 110.09 -20.59
C LEU A 318 89.04 109.91 -19.35
N LEU A 319 89.42 108.97 -18.48
CA LEU A 319 88.67 108.63 -17.25
C LEU A 319 88.28 109.84 -16.40
N ILE A 320 87.00 109.95 -16.04
CA ILE A 320 86.47 110.92 -15.09
C ILE A 320 86.18 110.21 -13.77
N ILE A 321 87.03 110.37 -12.76
CA ILE A 321 86.87 109.70 -11.47
C ILE A 321 85.79 110.44 -10.65
N ASN A 322 84.60 109.85 -10.57
CA ASN A 322 83.41 110.41 -9.93
C ASN A 322 82.98 109.65 -8.65
N SER A 323 83.58 108.50 -8.35
CA SER A 323 83.28 107.67 -7.18
C SER A 323 84.53 107.06 -6.54
N GLU A 324 84.44 106.66 -5.25
CA GLU A 324 85.53 105.97 -4.55
C GLU A 324 85.79 104.58 -5.16
N GLU A 325 84.74 103.91 -5.64
CA GLU A 325 84.79 102.63 -6.34
C GLU A 325 85.59 102.72 -7.65
N GLU A 326 85.39 103.80 -8.41
CA GLU A 326 86.11 104.07 -9.65
C GLU A 326 87.56 104.49 -9.40
N GLN A 327 87.82 105.26 -8.34
CA GLN A 327 89.18 105.54 -7.88
C GLN A 327 89.92 104.25 -7.50
N ALA A 328 89.26 103.38 -6.73
CA ALA A 328 89.80 102.09 -6.34
C ALA A 328 90.01 101.16 -7.55
N PHE A 329 89.10 101.19 -8.53
CA PHE A 329 89.24 100.46 -9.79
C PHE A 329 90.45 100.95 -10.61
N ALA A 330 90.61 102.27 -10.78
CA ALA A 330 91.75 102.85 -11.49
C ALA A 330 93.10 102.51 -10.81
N ASN A 331 93.15 102.51 -9.47
CA ASN A 331 94.36 102.15 -8.71
C ASN A 331 94.76 100.67 -8.88
N ARG A 332 93.81 99.75 -9.15
CA ARG A 332 94.10 98.30 -9.36
C ARG A 332 95.03 98.04 -10.55
N PHE A 333 95.10 98.95 -11.52
CA PHE A 333 96.00 98.81 -12.66
C PHE A 333 97.48 99.05 -12.31
N GLN A 334 97.79 99.65 -11.15
CA GLN A 334 99.14 99.89 -10.62
C GLN A 334 100.11 100.49 -11.66
N LYS A 335 99.64 101.51 -12.38
CA LYS A 335 100.32 102.15 -13.51
C LYS A 335 100.22 103.67 -13.42
N TYR A 336 101.28 104.35 -13.88
CA TYR A 336 101.27 105.81 -14.03
C TYR A 336 100.49 106.18 -15.30
N MET A 337 99.31 106.78 -15.12
CA MET A 337 98.31 106.95 -16.17
C MET A 337 97.67 108.33 -16.15
N TRP A 338 97.59 108.98 -17.32
CA TRP A 338 96.74 110.15 -17.52
C TRP A 338 95.26 109.85 -17.24
N ILE A 339 94.61 110.75 -16.51
CA ILE A 339 93.17 110.82 -16.32
C ILE A 339 92.61 112.12 -16.91
N GLY A 340 91.29 112.21 -16.98
CA GLY A 340 90.59 113.29 -17.70
C GLY A 340 90.56 114.64 -16.99
N LEU A 341 91.52 114.98 -16.14
CA LEU A 341 91.55 116.22 -15.38
C LEU A 341 92.69 117.15 -15.85
N THR A 342 92.36 118.41 -16.13
CA THR A 342 93.30 119.45 -16.58
C THR A 342 92.82 120.84 -16.15
N ASP A 343 93.73 121.77 -15.93
CA ASP A 343 93.44 123.20 -15.73
C ASP A 343 94.09 124.09 -16.81
N VAL A 344 94.55 123.52 -17.93
CA VAL A 344 95.24 124.21 -19.05
C VAL A 344 94.52 125.45 -19.62
N THR A 345 93.23 125.60 -19.36
CA THR A 345 92.44 126.78 -19.75
C THR A 345 92.53 127.96 -18.78
N ASN A 346 92.84 127.69 -17.51
CA ASN A 346 92.91 128.66 -16.41
C ASN A 346 93.57 128.00 -15.18
N GLU A 347 94.85 128.30 -14.95
CA GLU A 347 95.67 127.76 -13.85
C GLU A 347 94.93 127.79 -12.50
N GLY A 348 94.93 126.66 -11.78
CA GLY A 348 94.22 126.46 -10.52
C GLY A 348 92.72 126.18 -10.65
N SER A 349 92.16 126.13 -11.87
CA SER A 349 90.74 125.86 -12.15
C SER A 349 90.54 124.52 -12.88
N TRP A 350 90.80 123.44 -12.14
CA TRP A 350 90.67 122.05 -12.62
C TRP A 350 89.28 121.73 -13.19
N LYS A 351 89.27 121.17 -14.41
CA LYS A 351 88.08 120.70 -15.13
C LYS A 351 88.29 119.30 -15.68
N TRP A 352 87.24 118.50 -15.61
CA TRP A 352 87.18 117.20 -16.26
C TRP A 352 87.00 117.34 -17.78
N VAL A 353 87.25 116.27 -18.52
CA VAL A 353 87.10 116.23 -19.99
C VAL A 353 85.66 116.39 -20.48
N ASP A 354 84.66 116.27 -19.61
CA ASP A 354 83.25 116.62 -19.89
C ASP A 354 82.91 118.10 -19.64
N GLY A 355 83.85 118.87 -19.07
CA GLY A 355 83.69 120.28 -18.74
C GLY A 355 83.23 120.56 -17.30
N THR A 356 82.95 119.53 -16.49
CA THR A 356 82.61 119.72 -15.07
C THR A 356 83.80 120.22 -14.26
N ALA A 357 83.58 121.17 -13.37
CA ALA A 357 84.62 121.73 -12.51
C ALA A 357 84.85 120.86 -11.28
N MET A 358 86.11 120.69 -10.87
CA MET A 358 86.43 119.95 -9.65
C MET A 358 86.24 120.83 -8.40
N SER A 359 85.47 120.36 -7.42
CA SER A 359 85.08 121.14 -6.22
C SER A 359 86.17 121.23 -5.13
N THR A 360 87.24 120.47 -5.23
CA THR A 360 88.37 120.47 -4.27
C THR A 360 89.68 120.24 -5.00
N SER A 361 90.61 121.21 -4.99
CA SER A 361 91.95 120.98 -5.53
C SER A 361 92.68 119.91 -4.71
N ARG A 362 93.21 118.88 -5.39
CA ARG A 362 93.96 117.76 -4.76
C ARG A 362 95.44 117.71 -5.17
N THR A 363 95.86 118.64 -6.02
CA THR A 363 97.21 118.78 -6.61
C THR A 363 97.82 120.14 -6.21
N ALA A 364 99.15 120.27 -6.31
CA ALA A 364 99.88 121.39 -5.71
C ALA A 364 101.22 121.69 -6.39
N GLY A 365 101.15 122.20 -7.62
CA GLY A 365 102.31 122.64 -8.39
C GLY A 365 101.93 123.70 -9.43
N LYS A 366 102.55 123.62 -10.62
CA LYS A 366 102.40 124.58 -11.74
C LYS A 366 102.17 123.86 -13.07
N GLU A 367 101.66 122.65 -13.00
CA GLU A 367 101.62 121.71 -14.12
C GLU A 367 100.16 121.38 -14.45
N ASN A 368 99.85 121.26 -15.75
CA ASN A 368 98.49 121.54 -16.22
C ASN A 368 97.63 120.29 -16.52
N CYS A 369 98.17 119.08 -16.28
CA CYS A 369 97.51 117.80 -16.58
C CYS A 369 97.72 116.80 -15.42
N VAL A 370 96.73 115.94 -15.14
CA VAL A 370 96.77 115.05 -13.97
C VAL A 370 97.02 113.58 -14.34
N ASP A 371 98.00 112.98 -13.69
CA ASP A 371 98.26 111.53 -13.72
C ASP A 371 97.98 110.84 -12.36
N ILE A 372 97.60 109.56 -12.40
CA ILE A 372 97.61 108.69 -11.22
C ILE A 372 99.02 108.17 -11.04
N LYS A 373 99.77 108.77 -10.10
CA LYS A 373 101.17 108.45 -9.80
C LYS A 373 101.27 107.52 -8.59
N ASN A 374 100.66 107.91 -7.47
CA ASN A 374 100.77 107.18 -6.20
C ASN A 374 99.56 106.25 -5.97
N PHE A 375 99.41 105.19 -6.78
CA PHE A 375 98.29 104.25 -6.72
C PHE A 375 98.10 103.50 -5.37
N ASN A 376 99.05 103.62 -4.43
CA ASN A 376 98.99 103.08 -3.07
C ASN A 376 98.55 104.11 -1.99
N ALA A 377 98.18 105.34 -2.36
CA ALA A 377 97.83 106.42 -1.42
C ALA A 377 96.51 107.12 -1.78
N GLU A 378 95.82 107.67 -0.77
CA GLU A 378 94.56 108.45 -0.94
C GLU A 378 94.72 109.74 -1.76
N LYS A 379 95.98 110.20 -1.93
CA LYS A 379 96.37 111.30 -2.81
C LYS A 379 97.18 110.73 -3.97
N SER A 380 96.53 109.89 -4.78
CA SER A 380 97.18 109.19 -5.89
C SER A 380 97.45 110.11 -7.10
N TRP A 381 96.77 111.25 -7.18
CA TRP A 381 96.85 112.19 -8.29
C TRP A 381 98.02 113.16 -8.11
N ASN A 382 98.68 113.44 -9.22
CA ASN A 382 99.81 114.36 -9.32
C ASN A 382 99.55 115.28 -10.51
N ASP A 383 99.76 116.58 -10.33
CA ASP A 383 99.89 117.49 -11.46
C ASP A 383 101.25 117.25 -12.14
N GLU A 384 101.26 117.22 -13.46
CA GLU A 384 102.40 116.76 -14.26
C GLU A 384 102.41 117.46 -15.62
N SER A 385 103.59 117.63 -16.19
CA SER A 385 103.73 118.31 -17.47
C SER A 385 102.96 117.55 -18.57
N CYS A 386 101.96 118.22 -19.18
CA CYS A 386 101.11 117.66 -20.25
C CYS A 386 101.90 117.06 -21.43
N SER A 387 103.15 117.51 -21.61
CA SER A 387 104.08 117.04 -22.64
C SER A 387 104.78 115.72 -22.31
N LEU A 388 104.64 115.17 -21.10
CA LEU A 388 105.18 113.85 -20.78
C LEU A 388 104.38 112.73 -21.45
N SER A 389 105.10 111.74 -21.94
CA SER A 389 104.50 110.50 -22.45
C SER A 389 104.24 109.52 -21.31
N LEU A 390 102.99 109.41 -20.87
CA LEU A 390 102.53 108.43 -19.88
C LEU A 390 101.54 107.43 -20.51
N LEU A 391 101.21 106.36 -19.79
CA LEU A 391 100.06 105.54 -20.16
C LEU A 391 98.78 106.36 -19.92
N TRP A 392 97.62 105.88 -20.34
CA TRP A 392 96.35 106.53 -20.07
C TRP A 392 95.22 105.51 -19.89
N ILE A 393 94.13 105.94 -19.28
CA ILE A 393 92.92 105.14 -19.13
C ILE A 393 91.73 105.87 -19.78
N CYS A 394 91.12 105.19 -20.74
CA CYS A 394 89.89 105.65 -21.39
C CYS A 394 88.66 105.13 -20.65
N GLU A 395 87.60 105.93 -20.56
CA GLU A 395 86.28 105.52 -20.09
C GLU A 395 85.25 105.69 -21.22
N LYS A 396 84.43 104.65 -21.43
CA LYS A 396 83.27 104.66 -22.34
C LYS A 396 82.02 104.23 -21.58
N LYS A 397 81.13 105.18 -21.34
CA LYS A 397 79.82 104.90 -20.73
C LYS A 397 78.98 104.03 -21.67
N LEU A 398 78.44 102.92 -21.17
CA LEU A 398 77.54 102.05 -21.95
C LEU A 398 76.09 102.53 -21.94
N PHE A 399 75.75 103.36 -20.96
CA PHE A 399 74.46 104.03 -20.82
C PHE A 399 74.74 105.52 -20.62
N GLN A 400 74.14 106.37 -21.47
CA GLN A 400 74.14 107.84 -21.38
C GLN A 400 72.68 108.32 -21.30
#